data_AF-A0A942YRY4-F1
#
_entry.id   AF-A0A942YRY4-F1
#
_cell.length_a   1.000
_cell.length_b   1.000
_cell.length_c   1.000
_cell.angle_alpha   90.00
_cell.angle_beta   90.00
_cell.angle_gamma   90.00
#
_symmetry.space_group_name_H-M   'P 1'
#
loop_
_entity.id
_entity.type
_entity.pdbx_description
1 polymer ?
#
loop_
_entity_poly.entity_id
_entity_poly.type
_entity_poly.pdbx_seq_one_letter_code
_entity_poly.pdbx_strand_id
1 'polypeptide(L)' 'MGNTCRYVVNALGKGGETYYTQCRDKQELKKWITDNQEKLVMNELQITDKNQNPLLKLFGIKKFF' A
#
# COMPACT_ATOMS: atom_id res chain seq x y z
N MET A 1 -3.32 21.78 9.47
CA MET A 1 -3.97 20.59 8.87
C MET A 1 -2.90 19.55 8.60
N GLY A 2 -2.67 18.65 9.55
CA GLY A 2 -1.60 17.64 9.46
C GLY A 2 -2.00 16.52 8.50
N ASN A 3 -1.28 16.37 7.40
CA ASN A 3 -1.47 15.28 6.44
C ASN A 3 -0.88 13.99 7.02
N THR A 4 -1.60 13.35 7.95
CA THR A 4 -1.17 12.12 8.65
C THR A 4 -1.49 10.86 7.85
N CYS A 5 -1.17 10.85 6.55
CA CYS A 5 -1.25 9.63 5.76
C CYS A 5 -0.09 8.69 6.09
N ARG A 6 -0.38 7.60 6.80
CA ARG A 6 0.60 6.59 7.19
C ARG A 6 1.00 5.67 6.05
N TYR A 7 0.07 5.29 5.19
CA TYR A 7 0.32 4.34 4.10
C TYR A 7 0.23 5.05 2.74
N VAL A 8 1.16 4.72 1.86
CA VAL A 8 1.11 5.07 0.43
C VAL A 8 0.95 3.78 -0.35
N VAL A 9 0.00 3.75 -1.25
CA VAL A 9 -0.28 2.59 -2.10
C VAL A 9 0.02 2.96 -3.55
N ASN A 10 0.87 2.18 -4.18
CA ASN A 10 1.09 2.16 -5.61
C ASN A 10 0.62 0.79 -6.12
N ALA A 11 -0.19 0.74 -7.16
CA ALA A 11 -0.62 -0.53 -7.73
C ALA A 11 -0.83 -0.42 -9.23
N LEU A 12 -0.71 -1.55 -9.92
CA LEU A 12 -1.10 -1.70 -11.31
C LEU A 12 -2.49 -2.34 -11.40
N GLY A 13 -3.30 -1.83 -12.30
CA GLY A 13 -4.57 -2.40 -12.68
C GLY A 13 -4.44 -3.41 -13.80
N LYS A 14 -5.40 -4.34 -13.88
CA LYS A 14 -5.44 -5.37 -14.93
C LYS A 14 -5.66 -4.76 -16.33
N GLY A 15 -6.22 -3.56 -16.41
CA GLY A 15 -6.40 -2.82 -17.67
C GLY A 15 -5.18 -1.99 -18.10
N GLY A 16 -4.08 -2.04 -17.34
CA GLY A 16 -2.90 -1.21 -17.59
C GLY A 16 -2.96 0.17 -16.92
N GLU A 17 -4.06 0.50 -16.23
CA GLU A 17 -4.11 1.68 -15.36
C GLU A 17 -3.16 1.58 -14.16
N THR A 18 -2.76 2.73 -13.62
CA THR A 18 -1.96 2.82 -12.38
C THR A 18 -2.75 3.50 -11.28
N TYR A 19 -2.71 2.95 -10.08
CA TYR A 19 -3.36 3.50 -8.90
C TYR A 19 -2.32 4.08 -7.94
N TYR A 20 -2.55 5.32 -7.52
CA TYR A 20 -1.79 5.99 -6.46
C TYR A 20 -2.75 6.53 -5.41
N THR A 21 -2.67 6.02 -4.18
CA THR A 21 -3.51 6.52 -3.08
C THR A 21 -2.74 6.60 -1.77
N GLN A 22 -3.28 7.38 -0.83
CA GLN A 22 -2.74 7.54 0.51
C GLN A 22 -3.81 7.17 1.53
N CYS A 23 -3.48 6.28 2.45
CA CYS A 23 -4.37 5.86 3.53
C CYS A 23 -3.82 6.33 4.87
N ARG A 24 -4.70 6.83 5.74
CA ARG A 24 -4.37 7.34 7.07
C ARG A 24 -4.02 6.21 8.02
N ASP A 25 -4.75 5.11 7.95
CA ASP A 25 -4.60 3.97 8.85
C ASP A 25 -4.76 2.62 8.14
N LYS A 26 -4.60 1.53 8.92
CA LYS A 26 -4.69 0.16 8.39
C LYS A 26 -6.11 -0.20 7.95
N GLN A 27 -7.14 0.39 8.55
CA GLN A 27 -8.52 0.09 8.23
C GLN A 27 -8.88 0.69 6.86
N GLU A 28 -8.51 1.94 6.62
CA GLU A 28 -8.67 2.61 5.33
C GLU A 28 -7.89 1.89 4.23
N LEU A 29 -6.65 1.48 4.52
CA LEU A 29 -5.84 0.68 3.60
C LEU A 29 -6.51 -0.64 3.23
N LYS A 30 -6.96 -1.41 4.23
CA LYS A 30 -7.66 -2.69 3.99
C LYS A 30 -8.93 -2.49 3.17
N LYS A 31 -9.73 -1.48 3.51
CA LYS A 31 -10.95 -1.16 2.77
C LYS A 31 -10.63 -0.84 1.31
N TRP A 32 -9.64 0.02 1.06
CA TRP A 32 -9.24 0.37 -0.30
C TRP A 32 -8.77 -0.84 -1.11
N ILE A 33 -7.96 -1.73 -0.50
CA ILE A 33 -7.52 -2.96 -1.16
C ILE A 33 -8.72 -3.84 -1.48
N THR A 34 -9.61 -4.10 -0.52
CA THR A 34 -10.80 -4.95 -0.72
C THR A 34 -11.70 -4.40 -1.82
N ASP A 35 -11.92 -3.09 -1.86
CA ASP A 35 -12.79 -2.44 -2.84
C ASP A 35 -12.21 -2.47 -4.26
N ASN A 36 -10.88 -2.60 -4.40
CA ASN A 36 -10.20 -2.54 -5.70
C ASN A 36 -9.54 -3.86 -6.11
N GLN A 37 -9.47 -4.88 -5.24
CA GLN A 37 -8.72 -6.13 -5.45
C GLN A 37 -9.02 -6.83 -6.78
N GLU A 38 -10.26 -6.74 -7.26
CA GLU A 38 -10.67 -7.37 -8.52
C GLU A 38 -10.06 -6.68 -9.74
N LYS A 39 -9.77 -5.38 -9.64
CA LYS A 39 -9.17 -4.55 -10.68
C LYS A 39 -7.65 -4.53 -10.58
N LEU A 40 -7.09 -4.82 -9.41
CA LEU A 40 -5.65 -4.75 -9.18
C LEU A 40 -4.93 -6.03 -9.60
N VAL A 41 -3.71 -5.86 -10.10
CA VAL A 41 -2.71 -6.90 -10.19
C VAL A 41 -2.06 -7.01 -8.81
N MET A 42 -2.60 -7.90 -7.97
CA MET A 42 -2.19 -8.01 -6.56
C MET A 42 -0.69 -8.29 -6.37
N ASN A 43 -0.04 -8.96 -7.32
CA ASN A 43 1.41 -9.20 -7.29
C ASN A 43 2.24 -7.91 -7.44
N GLU A 44 1.67 -6.86 -8.03
CA GLU A 44 2.31 -5.57 -8.27
C GLU A 44 1.83 -4.49 -7.28
N LEU A 45 1.12 -4.91 -6.21
CA LEU A 45 0.67 -4.00 -5.16
C LEU A 45 1.83 -3.63 -4.24
N GLN A 46 2.25 -2.37 -4.28
CA GLN A 46 3.31 -1.84 -3.42
C GLN A 46 2.72 -0.92 -2.35
N ILE A 47 2.93 -1.26 -1.09
CA ILE A 47 2.46 -0.50 0.07
C ILE A 47 3.66 0.00 0.87
N THR A 48 3.75 1.31 1.06
CA THR A 48 4.76 1.95 1.88
C THR A 48 4.15 2.46 3.18
N ASP A 49 4.56 1.91 4.33
CA ASP A 49 4.25 2.45 5.66
C ASP A 49 5.28 3.52 6.02
N LYS A 50 4.87 4.79 6.05
CA LYS A 50 5.72 5.94 6.42
C LYS A 50 6.13 5.92 7.89
N ASN A 51 5.42 5.17 8.73
CA ASN A 51 5.69 5.07 10.16
C ASN A 51 6.56 3.84 10.50
N GLN A 52 6.88 2.99 9.52
CA GLN A 52 7.89 1.96 9.71
C GLN A 52 9.28 2.57 9.74
N ASN A 53 10.02 2.28 10.81
CA ASN A 53 11.39 2.77 10.97
C ASN A 53 12.25 2.35 9.77
N PRO A 54 12.96 3.28 9.10
CA PRO A 54 13.80 2.97 7.95
C PRO A 54 14.85 1.87 8.23
N LEU A 55 15.25 1.71 9.50
CA LEU A 55 16.19 0.68 9.94
C LEU A 55 15.64 -0.75 9.86
N LEU A 56 14.31 -0.93 9.91
CA LEU A 56 13.67 -2.24 9.70
C LEU A 56 13.68 -2.66 8.21
N LYS A 57 13.94 -1.75 7.27
CA LYS A 57 14.11 -2.10 5.85
C LYS A 57 15.44 -2.79 5.55
N LEU A 58 16.46 -2.62 6.40
CA LEU A 58 17.79 -3.25 6.22
C LEU A 58 17.82 -4.71 6.68
N PHE A 59 16.96 -5.09 7.62
CA PHE A 59 16.80 -6.50 7.99
C PHE A 59 15.78 -7.09 7.04
N GLY A 60 16.25 -7.81 6.02
CA GLY A 60 15.47 -8.45 4.96
C GLY A 60 14.47 -9.50 5.49
N ILE A 61 13.45 -9.05 6.21
CA ILE A 61 12.29 -9.84 6.53
C ILE A 61 11.48 -9.89 5.25
N LYS A 62 11.77 -10.91 4.42
CA LYS A 62 10.77 -11.53 3.55
C LYS A 62 9.57 -11.88 4.44
N LYS A 63 8.62 -10.96 4.58
CA LYS A 63 7.31 -11.27 5.12
C LYS A 63 6.35 -11.28 3.94
N PHE A 64 6.08 -12.51 3.51
CA PHE A 64 4.90 -12.88 2.75
C PHE A 64 3.67 -12.20 3.38
N PHE A 65 2.96 -11.45 2.56
CA PHE A 65 1.52 -11.32 2.66
C PHE A 65 0.95 -11.76 1.31
#